data_AF-Q5DFP1-F1
#
_entry.id   AF-Q5DFP1-F1
#
_cell.length_a   1.000
_cell.length_b   1.000
_cell.length_c   1.000
_cell.angle_alpha   90.00
_cell.angle_beta   90.00
_cell.angle_gamma   90.00
#
_symmetry.space_group_name_H-M   'P 1'
#
loop_
_entity.id
_entity.type
_entity.pdbx_description
1 polymer ?
#
loop_
_entity_poly.entity_id
_entity_poly.type
_entity_poly.pdbx_seq_one_letter_code
_entity_poly.pdbx_strand_id
1 'polypeptide(L)'
;MEPYDLARDGDLGALSNAQQAATNKLKTQTRINNEQYLRRHPEVKYMITAFLRDILMKQPENAREHFVDFFTSPNLLSNIEAIKDEYMKQYHDDQVMRSLAKEEPHPFNYKI
;
A
#
# COMPACT_ATOMS: atom_id res chain seq x y z
N MET A 1 12.32 8.01 -16.37
CA MET A 1 13.32 6.93 -16.49
C MET A 1 14.18 7.04 -15.25
N GLU A 2 14.26 6.01 -14.41
CA GLU A 2 15.02 6.12 -13.17
C GLU A 2 16.52 6.04 -13.46
N PRO A 3 17.40 6.66 -12.65
CA PRO A 3 18.83 6.75 -12.93
C PRO A 3 19.55 5.39 -13.05
N TYR A 4 18.97 4.33 -12.49
CA TYR A 4 19.51 2.97 -12.48
C TYR A 4 19.07 2.13 -13.71
N ASP A 5 18.16 2.63 -14.54
CA ASP A 5 17.67 1.96 -15.75
C ASP A 5 18.55 2.23 -17.00
N LEU A 6 19.65 2.99 -16.85
CA LEU A 6 20.56 3.32 -17.96
C LEU A 6 21.60 2.21 -18.15
N ALA A 7 21.69 1.68 -19.38
CA ALA A 7 22.75 0.75 -19.78
C ALA A 7 24.12 1.42 -19.61
N ARG A 8 25.06 0.74 -18.94
CA ARG A 8 26.47 1.12 -18.92
C ARG A 8 27.16 0.51 -20.13
N ASP A 9 27.95 1.31 -20.86
CA ASP A 9 28.72 0.80 -22.00
C ASP A 9 29.66 -0.32 -21.55
N GLY A 10 29.52 -1.51 -22.16
CA GLY A 10 30.33 -2.70 -21.87
C GLY A 10 29.68 -3.77 -20.99
N ASP A 11 28.44 -3.59 -20.54
CA ASP A 11 27.73 -4.62 -19.76
C ASP A 11 27.08 -5.67 -20.68
N LEU A 12 27.74 -6.82 -20.84
CA LEU A 12 27.24 -7.97 -21.63
C LEU A 12 25.89 -8.51 -21.12
N GLY A 13 25.40 -8.05 -19.95
CA GLY A 13 24.08 -8.36 -19.39
C GLY A 13 23.01 -7.28 -19.60
N ALA A 14 23.32 -6.16 -20.24
CA ALA A 14 22.36 -5.07 -20.45
C ALA A 14 21.35 -5.40 -21.57
N LEU A 15 20.07 -5.10 -21.30
CA LEU A 15 19.00 -5.27 -22.29
C LEU A 15 19.24 -4.36 -23.49
N SER A 16 18.99 -4.87 -24.69
CA SER A 16 18.96 -4.02 -25.88
C SER A 16 17.86 -2.96 -25.76
N ASN A 17 17.96 -1.85 -26.50
CA ASN A 17 16.98 -0.77 -26.46
C ASN A 17 15.54 -1.25 -26.70
N ALA A 18 15.34 -2.22 -27.59
CA ALA A 18 14.04 -2.83 -27.84
C ALA A 18 13.53 -3.66 -26.66
N GLN A 19 14.41 -4.45 -26.02
CA GLN A 19 14.08 -5.23 -24.82
C GLN A 19 13.78 -4.32 -23.62
N GLN A 20 14.53 -3.23 -23.47
CA GLN A 20 14.28 -2.22 -22.43
C GLN A 20 12.92 -1.55 -22.64
N ALA A 21 12.59 -1.17 -23.88
CA ALA A 21 11.28 -0.58 -24.20
C ALA A 21 10.12 -1.54 -23.90
N ALA A 22 10.26 -2.83 -24.28
CA ALA A 22 9.27 -3.85 -23.97
C ALA A 22 9.13 -4.07 -22.44
N THR A 23 10.25 -4.12 -21.72
CA THR A 23 10.29 -4.25 -20.26
C THR A 23 9.61 -3.07 -19.57
N ASN A 24 9.87 -1.85 -20.03
CA ASN A 24 9.25 -0.65 -19.49
C ASN A 24 7.72 -0.67 -19.69
N LYS A 25 7.24 -1.08 -20.87
CA LYS A 25 5.80 -1.23 -21.12
C LYS A 25 5.16 -2.26 -20.17
N LEU A 26 5.82 -3.40 -19.96
CA LEU A 26 5.35 -4.43 -19.03
C LEU A 26 5.33 -3.94 -17.58
N LYS A 27 6.39 -3.26 -17.13
CA LYS A 27 6.49 -2.65 -15.79
C LYS A 27 5.36 -1.65 -15.56
N THR A 28 5.09 -0.78 -16.53
CA THR A 28 4.00 0.20 -16.45
C THR A 28 2.65 -0.49 -16.31
N GLN A 29 2.35 -1.49 -17.15
CA GLN A 29 1.09 -2.22 -17.04
C GLN A 29 0.95 -2.95 -15.70
N THR A 30 2.05 -3.54 -15.21
CA THR A 30 2.08 -4.22 -13.92
C THR A 30 1.81 -3.25 -12.77
N ARG A 31 2.40 -2.05 -12.78
CA ARG A 31 2.14 -1.01 -11.76
C ARG A 31 0.67 -0.60 -11.74
N ILE A 32 0.08 -0.36 -12.92
CA ILE A 32 -1.35 -0.04 -13.04
C ILE A 32 -2.22 -1.16 -12.46
N ASN A 33 -1.92 -2.41 -12.80
CA ASN A 33 -2.68 -3.56 -12.30
C ASN A 33 -2.55 -3.72 -10.78
N ASN A 34 -1.35 -3.52 -10.23
CA ASN A 34 -1.11 -3.56 -8.79
C ASN A 34 -1.87 -2.46 -8.06
N GLU A 35 -1.87 -1.23 -8.57
CA GLU A 35 -2.65 -0.13 -8.00
C GLU A 35 -4.15 -0.42 -8.03
N GLN A 36 -4.68 -0.94 -9.14
CA GLN A 36 -6.07 -1.35 -9.24
C GLN A 36 -6.41 -2.48 -8.26
N TYR A 37 -5.50 -3.44 -8.07
CA TYR A 37 -5.65 -4.49 -7.07
C TYR A 37 -5.72 -3.90 -5.66
N LEU A 38 -4.73 -3.11 -5.25
CA LEU A 38 -4.70 -2.48 -3.93
C LEU A 38 -5.91 -1.58 -3.68
N ARG A 39 -6.43 -0.91 -4.72
CA ARG A 39 -7.65 -0.10 -4.63
C ARG A 39 -8.91 -0.95 -4.42
N ARG A 40 -9.00 -2.11 -5.08
CA ARG A 40 -10.13 -3.05 -4.95
C ARG A 40 -10.09 -3.87 -3.67
N HIS A 41 -8.93 -3.97 -3.03
CA HIS A 41 -8.68 -4.79 -1.85
C HIS A 41 -8.31 -3.93 -0.63
N PRO A 42 -9.27 -3.16 -0.06
CA PRO A 42 -9.02 -2.29 1.09
C PRO A 42 -8.55 -3.05 2.34
N GLU A 43 -8.84 -4.35 2.46
CA GLU A 43 -8.29 -5.24 3.48
C GLU A 43 -6.75 -5.22 3.52
N VAL A 44 -6.09 -5.09 2.36
CA VAL A 44 -4.62 -5.01 2.29
C VAL A 44 -4.12 -3.72 2.91
N LYS A 45 -4.83 -2.60 2.71
CA LYS A 45 -4.50 -1.33 3.36
C LYS A 45 -4.57 -1.47 4.88
N TYR A 46 -5.65 -2.06 5.41
CA TYR A 46 -5.80 -2.24 6.85
C TYR A 46 -4.74 -3.18 7.44
N MET A 47 -4.40 -4.28 6.75
CA MET A 47 -3.29 -5.16 7.14
C MET A 47 -1.95 -4.42 7.26
N ILE A 48 -1.60 -3.62 6.25
CA ILE A 48 -0.36 -2.85 6.25
C ILE A 48 -0.38 -1.81 7.38
N THR A 49 -1.48 -1.08 7.55
CA THR A 49 -1.62 -0.09 8.63
C THR A 49 -1.50 -0.73 10.02
N ALA A 50 -2.13 -1.89 10.21
CA ALA A 50 -2.08 -2.64 11.47
C ALA A 50 -0.65 -3.04 11.82
N PHE A 51 0.06 -3.63 10.87
CA PHE A 51 1.44 -4.03 11.07
C PHE A 51 2.36 -2.83 11.32
N LEU A 52 2.22 -1.76 10.52
CA LEU A 52 3.02 -0.54 10.70
C LEU A 52 2.79 0.11 12.07
N ARG A 53 1.56 0.15 12.57
CA ARG A 53 1.25 0.63 13.92
C ARG A 53 1.96 -0.23 14.97
N ASP A 54 1.86 -1.55 14.85
CA ASP A 54 2.41 -2.49 15.82
C ASP A 54 3.95 -2.45 15.87
N ILE A 55 4.61 -2.47 14.70
CA ILE A 55 6.08 -2.44 14.63
C ILE A 55 6.67 -1.10 15.08
N LEU A 56 6.01 0.03 14.78
CA LEU A 56 6.46 1.35 15.21
C LEU A 56 6.25 1.58 16.71
N MET A 57 5.21 0.96 17.29
CA MET A 57 4.95 1.01 18.74
C MET A 57 5.89 0.12 19.54
N LYS A 58 6.11 -1.12 19.09
CA LYS A 58 6.93 -2.11 19.81
C LYS A 58 8.42 -1.97 19.56
N GLN A 59 8.81 -1.40 18.43
CA GLN A 59 10.20 -1.25 17.98
C GLN A 59 11.06 -2.49 18.27
N PRO A 60 10.67 -3.65 17.72
CA PRO A 60 11.36 -4.90 18.00
C PRO A 60 12.80 -4.87 17.48
N GLU A 61 13.70 -5.52 18.20
CA GLU A 61 15.11 -5.67 17.80
C GLU A 61 15.25 -6.41 16.46
N ASN A 62 14.36 -7.39 16.21
CA ASN A 62 14.27 -8.11 14.95
C ASN A 62 12.91 -7.90 14.28
N ALA A 63 12.87 -6.96 13.32
CA ALA A 63 11.68 -6.65 12.54
C ALA A 63 11.14 -7.84 11.71
N ARG A 64 12.02 -8.76 11.27
CA ARG A 64 11.62 -9.89 10.43
C ARG A 64 10.91 -10.97 11.22
N GLU A 65 11.43 -11.32 12.39
CA GLU A 65 10.76 -12.29 13.29
C GLU A 65 9.40 -11.74 13.72
N HIS A 66 9.35 -10.47 14.10
CA HIS A 66 8.10 -9.80 14.44
C HIS A 66 7.07 -9.81 13.32
N PHE A 67 7.51 -9.65 12.05
CA PHE A 67 6.64 -9.77 10.89
C PHE A 67 6.01 -11.17 10.78
N VAL A 68 6.82 -12.22 10.94
CA VAL A 68 6.32 -13.60 10.86
C VAL A 68 5.32 -13.87 11.98
N ASP A 69 5.65 -13.49 13.21
CA ASP A 69 4.77 -13.69 14.37
C ASP A 69 3.45 -12.93 14.21
N PHE A 70 3.50 -11.69 13.71
CA PHE A 70 2.31 -10.88 13.48
C PHE A 70 1.37 -11.53 12.46
N PHE A 71 1.87 -11.89 11.27
CA PHE A 71 1.04 -12.41 10.18
C PHE A 71 0.67 -13.89 10.33
N THR A 72 1.38 -14.65 11.17
CA THR A 72 1.04 -16.05 11.49
C THR A 72 0.11 -16.15 12.70
N SER A 73 -0.13 -15.04 13.40
CA SER A 73 -0.99 -15.04 14.58
C SER A 73 -2.44 -15.43 14.23
N PRO A 74 -3.10 -16.29 15.04
CA PRO A 74 -4.49 -16.67 14.80
C PRO A 74 -5.47 -15.49 14.99
N ASN A 75 -5.03 -14.45 15.71
CA ASN A 75 -5.82 -13.26 16.00
C ASN A 75 -5.68 -12.16 14.93
N LEU A 76 -4.94 -12.42 13.84
CA LEU A 76 -4.68 -11.44 12.79
C LEU A 76 -5.98 -10.85 12.24
N LEU A 77 -6.95 -11.71 11.89
CA LEU A 77 -8.24 -11.28 11.32
C LEU A 77 -8.99 -10.33 12.25
N SER A 78 -9.13 -10.71 13.52
CA SER A 78 -9.81 -9.88 14.52
C SER A 78 -9.12 -8.53 14.73
N ASN A 79 -7.78 -8.50 14.70
CA ASN A 79 -7.02 -7.25 14.81
C ASN A 79 -7.24 -6.33 13.59
N ILE A 80 -7.30 -6.90 12.38
CA ILE A 80 -7.56 -6.13 11.15
C ILE A 80 -9.00 -5.59 11.16
N GLU A 81 -9.97 -6.39 11.58
CA GLU A 81 -11.38 -5.98 11.69
C GLU A 81 -11.55 -4.83 12.68
N ALA A 82 -10.91 -4.89 13.84
CA ALA A 82 -10.95 -3.81 14.82
C ALA A 82 -10.40 -2.49 14.24
N ILE A 83 -9.28 -2.55 13.51
CA ILE A 83 -8.68 -1.36 12.87
C ILE A 83 -9.56 -0.82 11.74
N LYS A 84 -10.19 -1.71 10.97
CA LYS A 84 -11.16 -1.33 9.95
C LYS A 84 -12.34 -0.59 10.59
N ASP A 85 -12.88 -1.09 11.69
CA ASP A 85 -14.00 -0.46 12.39
C ASP A 85 -13.63 0.89 12.99
N GLU A 86 -12.45 1.00 13.61
CA GLU A 86 -11.89 2.29 14.06
C GLU A 86 -11.79 3.30 12.92
N TYR A 87 -11.24 2.88 11.76
CA TYR A 87 -11.09 3.74 10.60
C TYR A 87 -12.44 4.21 10.03
N MET A 88 -13.44 3.32 9.98
CA MET A 88 -14.77 3.66 9.48
C MET A 88 -15.49 4.64 10.41
N LYS A 89 -15.33 4.50 11.74
CA LYS A 89 -15.86 5.46 12.71
C LYS A 89 -15.21 6.82 12.56
N GLN A 90 -13.88 6.87 12.52
CA GLN A 90 -13.16 8.13 12.35
C GLN A 90 -13.57 8.84 11.06
N TYR A 91 -13.70 8.09 9.96
CA TYR A 91 -14.17 8.67 8.71
C TYR A 91 -15.59 9.24 8.84
N HIS A 92 -16.50 8.50 9.48
CA HIS A 92 -17.87 8.96 9.69
C HIS A 92 -17.90 10.27 10.48
N ASP A 93 -17.14 10.35 11.57
CA ASP A 93 -17.03 11.55 12.39
C ASP A 93 -16.45 12.73 11.61
N ASP A 94 -15.40 12.51 10.82
CA ASP A 94 -14.81 13.54 9.94
C ASP A 94 -15.83 14.07 8.92
N GLN A 95 -16.67 13.21 8.34
CA GLN A 95 -17.73 13.64 7.42
C GLN A 95 -18.81 14.46 8.13
N VAL A 96 -19.22 14.03 9.32
CA VAL A 96 -20.19 14.78 10.14
C VAL A 96 -19.64 16.18 10.43
N MET A 97 -18.38 16.28 10.88
CA MET A 97 -17.74 17.56 11.15
C MET A 97 -17.67 18.48 9.93
N ARG A 98 -17.36 17.95 8.75
CA ARG A 98 -17.34 18.72 7.49
C ARG A 98 -18.73 19.20 7.08
N SER A 99 -19.75 18.35 7.24
CA SER A 99 -21.13 18.71 6.95
C SER A 99 -21.60 19.88 7.82
N LEU A 100 -21.22 19.88 9.11
CA LEU A 100 -21.49 20.97 10.04
C LEU A 100 -20.74 22.26 9.66
N ALA A 101 -19.53 22.13 9.13
CA ALA A 101 -18.73 23.24 8.62
C ALA A 101 -19.22 23.79 7.26
N LYS A 102 -20.27 23.20 6.66
CA LYS A 102 -20.75 23.49 5.30
C LYS A 102 -19.66 23.34 4.24
N GLU A 103 -18.69 22.47 4.49
CA GLU A 103 -17.69 22.09 3.51
C GLU A 103 -18.26 21.03 2.55
N GLU A 104 -17.80 21.03 1.30
CA GLU A 104 -18.11 19.98 0.34
C GLU A 104 -17.67 18.62 0.92
N PRO A 105 -18.51 17.56 0.81
CA PRO A 105 -18.16 16.25 1.31
C PRO A 105 -16.89 15.76 0.62
N HIS A 106 -15.88 15.38 1.41
CA HIS A 106 -14.68 14.77 0.86
C HIS A 106 -15.08 13.42 0.27
N PRO A 107 -14.76 13.13 -1.01
CA PRO A 107 -15.14 11.87 -1.62
C PRO A 107 -14.62 10.70 -0.77
N PHE A 108 -15.54 9.82 -0.38
CA PHE A 108 -15.20 8.50 0.15
C PHE A 108 -14.59 7.77 -1.04
N ASN A 109 -13.28 7.59 -0.99
CA ASN A 109 -12.47 6.92 -1.98
C ASN A 109 -12.05 7.75 -3.21
N TYR A 110 -10.79 7.50 -3.60
CA TYR A 110 -10.13 8.02 -4.78
C TYR A 110 -11.04 7.88 -6.00
N LYS A 111 -11.42 9.02 -6.59
CA LYS A 111 -12.17 9.08 -7.85
C LYS A 111 -11.50 8.18 -8.91
N ILE A 112 -12.40 7.46 -9.59
CA ILE A 112 -12.22 6.57 -10.74
C ILE A 112 -11.47 7.27 -11.86
#